data_AF-A0A173DZN7-F1
#
_entry.id   AF-A0A173DZN7-F1
#
_cell.length_a   1.000
_cell.length_b   1.000
_cell.length_c   1.000
_cell.angle_alpha   90.00
_cell.angle_beta   90.00
_cell.angle_gamma   90.00
#
_symmetry.space_group_name_H-M   'P 1'
#
loop_
_entity.id
_entity.type
_entity.pdbx_description
1 polymer ?
#
loop_
_entity_poly.entity_id
_entity_poly.type
_entity_poly.pdbx_seq_one_letter_code
_entity_poly.pdbx_strand_id
1 'polypeptide(L)'
;MIWKFFIFFARLFFPILCYGCRFPGKVLCRHCIEALRMHSSTGRCPHCFSLLGLEEASTCDQCLSSFSRKSFHLYSPVPEALNLYSQACRGKKFAIGFFARGIRKEWEWNQVVPTKIFYIISKISKECVKKLHQDTGIPYQGILPIKYFLQSLTKYVKKGPICILSAYPLPREWQNVIERYAPQPVILISLFVDPREGPK
;
A
#
# COMPACT_ATOMS: atom_id res chain seq x y z
N MET A 1 10.32 -41.73 -13.68
CA MET A 1 11.62 -41.30 -13.10
C MET A 1 12.19 -40.06 -13.78
N ILE A 2 12.20 -39.99 -15.12
CA ILE A 2 12.77 -38.89 -15.91
C ILE A 2 12.23 -37.49 -15.53
N TRP A 3 10.94 -37.35 -15.27
CA TRP A 3 10.33 -36.08 -14.85
C TRP A 3 10.89 -35.51 -13.53
N LYS A 4 11.14 -36.37 -12.54
CA LYS A 4 11.74 -35.96 -11.25
C LYS A 4 13.19 -35.50 -11.41
N PHE A 5 13.92 -36.14 -12.33
CA PHE A 5 15.30 -35.76 -12.70
C PHE A 5 15.33 -34.37 -13.36
N PHE A 6 14.48 -34.12 -14.35
CA PHE A 6 14.39 -32.78 -14.97
C PHE A 6 13.96 -31.70 -13.98
N ILE A 7 13.01 -31.96 -13.07
CA ILE A 7 12.63 -31.02 -12.01
C ILE A 7 13.82 -30.73 -11.07
N PHE A 8 14.60 -31.75 -10.73
CA PHE A 8 15.78 -31.60 -9.88
C PHE A 8 16.84 -30.72 -10.53
N PHE A 9 17.18 -30.97 -11.80
CA PHE A 9 18.13 -30.13 -12.55
C PHE A 9 17.60 -28.71 -12.77
N ALA A 10 16.31 -28.55 -13.10
CA ALA A 10 15.70 -27.24 -13.23
C ALA A 10 15.79 -26.44 -11.92
N ARG A 11 15.64 -27.08 -10.76
CA ARG A 11 15.81 -26.41 -9.45
C ARG A 11 17.26 -26.05 -9.12
N LEU A 12 18.24 -26.76 -9.68
CA LEU A 12 19.66 -26.44 -9.55
C LEU A 12 20.06 -25.23 -10.41
N PHE A 13 19.61 -25.17 -11.66
CA PHE A 13 19.89 -24.04 -12.56
C PHE A 13 19.03 -22.81 -12.26
N PHE A 14 17.81 -23.01 -11.76
CA PHE A 14 16.87 -21.94 -11.39
C PHE A 14 16.46 -22.08 -9.93
N PRO A 15 17.39 -21.79 -8.99
CA PRO A 15 17.07 -21.87 -7.58
C PRO A 15 15.96 -20.89 -7.23
N ILE A 16 15.01 -21.33 -6.40
CA ILE A 16 13.99 -20.45 -5.85
C ILE A 16 14.70 -19.50 -4.88
N LEU A 17 14.79 -18.23 -5.24
CA LEU A 17 15.39 -17.20 -4.40
C LEU A 17 14.32 -16.37 -3.68
N CYS A 18 14.62 -16.00 -2.44
CA CYS A 18 13.79 -15.08 -1.67
C CYS A 18 13.68 -13.73 -2.38
N TYR A 19 12.47 -13.21 -2.49
CA TYR A 19 12.23 -11.94 -3.16
C TYR A 19 12.72 -10.72 -2.36
N GLY A 20 12.87 -10.86 -1.03
CA GLY A 20 13.42 -9.83 -0.16
C GLY A 20 14.96 -9.85 -0.13
N CYS A 21 15.55 -10.95 0.36
CA CYS A 21 17.00 -11.04 0.62
C CYS A 21 17.79 -11.91 -0.37
N ARG A 22 17.16 -12.48 -1.41
CA ARG A 22 17.77 -13.40 -2.38
C ARG A 22 18.30 -14.73 -1.81
N PHE A 23 18.11 -15.02 -0.53
CA PHE A 23 18.48 -16.31 0.06
C PHE A 23 17.75 -17.48 -0.63
N PRO A 24 18.44 -18.59 -0.95
CA PRO A 24 17.84 -19.71 -1.67
C PRO A 24 16.84 -20.52 -0.81
N GLY A 25 15.94 -21.21 -1.50
CA GLY A 25 15.06 -22.24 -0.93
C GLY A 25 13.61 -21.81 -0.66
N LYS A 26 13.33 -20.52 -0.50
CA LYS A 26 11.95 -20.01 -0.28
C LYS A 26 11.71 -18.70 -1.00
N VAL A 27 10.50 -18.49 -1.54
CA VAL A 27 10.10 -17.22 -2.19
C VAL A 27 10.09 -16.05 -1.20
N LEU A 28 9.80 -16.32 0.07
CA LEU A 28 9.96 -15.38 1.18
C LEU A 28 10.48 -16.15 2.40
N CYS A 29 11.67 -15.81 2.89
CA CYS A 29 12.26 -16.49 4.04
C CYS A 29 11.69 -15.94 5.36
N ARG A 30 11.89 -16.67 6.46
CA ARG A 30 11.38 -16.30 7.79
C ARG A 30 11.88 -14.91 8.23
N HIS A 31 13.17 -14.64 8.02
CA HIS A 31 13.77 -13.35 8.33
C HIS A 31 13.09 -12.19 7.57
N CYS A 32 12.88 -12.33 6.25
CA CYS A 32 12.14 -11.32 5.48
C CYS A 32 10.70 -11.19 5.97
N ILE A 33 10.01 -12.27 6.33
CA ILE A 33 8.65 -12.19 6.87
C ILE A 33 8.62 -11.36 8.17
N GLU A 34 9.59 -11.57 9.06
CA GLU A 34 9.71 -10.83 10.31
C GLU A 34 10.02 -9.34 10.06
N ALA A 35 10.89 -9.04 9.09
CA ALA A 35 11.19 -7.66 8.67
C ALA A 35 10.01 -6.97 7.94
N LEU A 36 9.13 -7.75 7.32
CA LEU A 36 7.95 -7.28 6.58
C LEU A 36 6.68 -7.20 7.44
N ARG A 37 6.83 -7.15 8.77
CA ARG A 37 5.69 -6.93 9.66
C ARG A 37 5.01 -5.61 9.29
N MET A 38 3.70 -5.68 9.15
CA MET A 38 2.88 -4.52 8.88
C MET A 38 2.85 -3.65 10.14
N HIS A 39 3.10 -2.36 9.99
CA HIS A 39 2.90 -1.41 11.09
C HIS A 39 1.40 -1.35 11.39
N SER A 40 1.02 -1.49 12.67
CA SER A 40 -0.37 -1.26 13.07
C SER A 40 -0.65 0.24 12.97
N SER A 41 -1.45 0.64 11.99
CA SER A 41 -1.85 2.04 11.83
C SER A 41 -3.20 2.30 12.49
N THR A 42 -3.19 2.75 13.74
CA THR A 42 -4.32 3.52 14.28
C THR A 42 -4.41 4.82 13.47
N GLY A 43 -5.57 5.11 12.89
CA GLY A 43 -5.79 6.25 11.99
C GLY A 43 -5.24 7.56 12.57
N ARG A 44 -4.40 8.25 11.81
CA ARG A 44 -3.66 9.43 12.28
C ARG A 44 -4.32 10.73 11.83
N CYS A 45 -4.41 11.71 12.73
CA CYS A 45 -4.80 13.08 12.38
C CYS A 45 -3.69 13.73 11.53
N PRO A 46 -4.01 14.35 10.39
CA PRO A 46 -3.01 15.00 9.55
C PRO A 46 -2.38 16.26 10.15
N HIS A 47 -2.99 16.82 11.21
CA HIS A 47 -2.45 17.96 11.96
C HIS A 47 -1.34 17.56 12.94
N CYS A 48 -1.35 16.32 13.43
CA CYS A 48 -0.37 15.80 14.40
C CYS A 48 0.86 15.16 13.74
N PHE A 49 0.83 15.02 12.41
CA PHE A 49 1.86 14.37 11.61
C PHE A 49 3.24 15.06 11.70
N SER A 50 3.32 16.34 12.10
CA SER A 50 4.60 17.06 12.17
C SER A 50 5.35 16.95 13.51
N LEU A 51 4.77 16.34 14.55
CA LEU A 51 5.29 16.47 15.93
C LEU A 51 5.46 15.15 16.69
N LEU A 52 4.94 14.03 16.18
CA LEU A 52 4.91 12.77 16.94
C LEU A 52 5.62 11.63 16.20
N GLY A 53 6.39 10.83 16.95
CA GLY A 53 7.12 9.67 16.45
C GLY A 53 6.21 8.52 16.00
N LEU A 54 6.76 7.54 15.27
CA LEU A 54 6.02 6.38 14.74
C LEU A 54 5.23 5.58 15.81
N GLU A 55 5.66 5.64 17.08
CA GLU A 55 5.07 4.94 18.22
C GLU A 55 4.11 5.80 19.07
N GLU A 56 4.03 7.10 18.79
CA GLU A 56 3.22 8.03 19.58
C GLU A 56 1.80 8.10 19.01
N ALA A 57 1.01 7.07 19.36
CA ALA A 57 -0.37 6.88 18.92
C ALA A 57 -1.40 7.76 19.66
N SER A 58 -1.06 9.00 20.05
CA SER A 58 -2.07 9.89 20.63
C SER A 58 -2.94 10.47 19.51
N THR A 59 -4.12 9.89 19.35
CA THR A 59 -5.23 10.52 18.66
C THR A 59 -5.51 11.84 19.37
N CYS A 60 -5.37 12.97 18.68
CA CYS A 60 -5.71 14.26 19.25
C CYS A 60 -7.24 14.39 19.31
N ASP A 61 -7.79 14.58 20.52
CA ASP A 61 -9.22 14.80 20.75
C ASP A 61 -9.80 15.97 19.94
N GLN A 62 -8.95 16.93 19.52
CA GLN A 62 -9.36 18.07 18.70
C GLN A 62 -9.51 17.73 17.20
N CYS A 63 -8.99 16.59 16.74
CA CYS A 63 -9.02 16.20 15.31
C CYS A 63 -10.18 15.26 14.94
N LEU A 64 -10.90 14.73 15.93
CA LEU A 64 -11.75 13.55 15.76
C LEU A 64 -13.07 13.79 15.00
N SER A 65 -13.53 15.03 14.83
CA SER A 65 -14.85 15.32 14.26
C SER A 65 -14.84 16.01 12.89
N SER A 66 -13.70 16.51 12.40
CA SER A 66 -13.63 17.32 11.17
C SER A 66 -12.98 16.62 9.97
N PHE A 67 -12.13 15.61 10.17
CA PHE A 67 -11.41 14.97 9.06
C PHE A 67 -12.13 13.71 8.57
N SER A 68 -12.76 13.81 7.40
CA SER A 68 -13.33 12.68 6.64
C SER A 68 -12.27 11.80 5.94
N ARG A 69 -10.99 12.09 6.17
CA ARG A 69 -9.84 11.41 5.58
C ARG A 69 -9.09 10.56 6.61
N LYS A 70 -8.85 9.29 6.29
CA LYS A 70 -7.95 8.40 7.04
C LYS A 70 -6.69 8.11 6.22
N SER A 71 -5.52 8.08 6.86
CA SER A 71 -4.24 7.75 6.20
C SER A 71 -3.58 6.56 6.90
N PHE A 72 -3.10 5.60 6.11
CA PHE A 72 -2.46 4.37 6.57
C PHE A 72 -1.11 4.14 5.86
N HIS A 73 -0.14 3.59 6.60
CA HIS A 73 1.19 3.28 6.11
C HIS A 73 1.53 1.84 6.51
N LEU A 74 1.79 0.97 5.52
CA LEU A 74 1.77 -0.47 5.79
C LEU A 74 3.13 -1.03 6.23
N TYR A 75 4.24 -0.65 5.59
CA TYR A 75 5.54 -1.30 5.78
C TYR A 75 6.67 -0.30 6.02
N SER A 76 7.69 -0.71 6.78
CA SER A 76 8.97 0.03 6.80
C SER A 76 9.69 -0.11 5.45
N PRO A 77 10.37 0.94 4.95
CA PRO A 77 11.16 0.89 3.73
C PRO A 77 12.51 0.18 3.94
N VAL A 78 12.52 -0.97 4.61
CA VAL A 78 13.73 -1.81 4.77
C VAL A 78 14.10 -2.44 3.42
N PRO A 79 15.39 -2.77 3.18
CA PRO A 79 15.86 -3.31 1.91
C PRO A 79 15.05 -4.52 1.42
N GLU A 80 14.62 -5.41 2.32
CA GLU A 80 13.80 -6.58 2.03
C GLU A 80 12.44 -6.20 1.45
N ALA A 81 11.81 -5.16 2.00
CA ALA A 81 10.49 -4.67 1.58
C ALA A 81 10.56 -3.97 0.24
N LEU A 82 11.58 -3.14 0.04
CA LEU A 82 11.85 -2.48 -1.23
C LEU A 82 12.19 -3.50 -2.32
N ASN A 83 12.98 -4.52 -2.00
CA ASN A 83 13.30 -5.61 -2.92
C ASN A 83 12.06 -6.42 -3.29
N LEU A 84 11.22 -6.79 -2.31
CA LEU A 84 9.96 -7.48 -2.58
C LEU A 84 9.05 -6.63 -3.48
N TYR A 85 8.95 -5.33 -3.22
CA TYR A 85 8.17 -4.42 -4.05
C TYR A 85 8.73 -4.25 -5.46
N SER A 86 10.05 -4.21 -5.61
CA SER A 86 10.68 -4.25 -6.94
C SER A 86 10.26 -5.48 -7.74
N GLN A 87 10.08 -6.64 -7.08
CA GLN A 87 9.57 -7.85 -7.73
C GLN A 87 8.10 -7.71 -8.12
N ALA A 88 7.29 -7.04 -7.30
CA ALA A 88 5.90 -6.73 -7.65
C ALA A 88 5.82 -5.80 -8.88
N CYS A 89 6.67 -4.77 -8.96
CA CYS A 89 6.80 -3.90 -10.12
C CYS A 89 7.22 -4.66 -11.39
N ARG A 90 8.01 -5.74 -11.25
CA ARG A 90 8.40 -6.65 -12.35
C ARG A 90 7.33 -7.70 -12.68
N GLY A 91 6.11 -7.59 -12.16
CA GLY A 91 5.03 -8.51 -12.50
C GLY A 91 5.05 -9.85 -11.74
N LYS A 92 5.88 -10.01 -10.70
CA LYS A 92 5.96 -11.28 -9.97
C LYS A 92 4.69 -11.48 -9.12
N LYS A 93 3.87 -12.46 -9.52
CA LYS A 93 2.54 -12.76 -8.93
C LYS A 93 2.55 -12.87 -7.40
N PHE A 94 3.55 -13.54 -6.82
CA PHE A 94 3.64 -13.69 -5.36
C PHE A 94 3.83 -12.34 -4.65
N ALA A 95 4.74 -11.49 -5.16
CA ALA A 95 4.99 -10.17 -4.60
C ALA A 95 3.77 -9.25 -4.74
N ILE A 96 3.13 -9.26 -5.92
CA ILE A 96 1.87 -8.54 -6.16
C ILE A 96 0.81 -8.97 -5.14
N GLY A 97 0.61 -10.28 -4.98
CA GLY A 97 -0.34 -10.83 -4.03
C GLY A 97 -0.01 -10.50 -2.58
N PHE A 98 1.27 -10.37 -2.23
CA PHE A 98 1.70 -9.95 -0.89
C PHE A 98 1.18 -8.54 -0.56
N PHE A 99 1.48 -7.54 -1.41
CA PHE A 99 1.04 -6.17 -1.16
C PHE A 99 -0.47 -5.99 -1.28
N ALA A 100 -1.12 -6.64 -2.25
CA ALA A 100 -2.57 -6.59 -2.39
C ALA A 100 -3.28 -7.15 -1.15
N ARG A 101 -2.82 -8.29 -0.61
CA ARG A 101 -3.35 -8.82 0.66
C ARG A 101 -3.11 -7.88 1.83
N GLY A 102 -1.97 -7.19 1.87
CA GLY A 102 -1.68 -6.23 2.93
C GLY A 102 -2.67 -5.07 2.94
N ILE A 103 -2.90 -4.46 1.78
CA ILE A 103 -3.90 -3.39 1.61
C ILE A 103 -5.30 -3.88 2.00
N ARG A 104 -5.69 -5.09 1.58
CA ARG A 104 -7.01 -5.64 1.90
C ARG A 104 -7.19 -5.92 3.39
N LYS A 105 -6.15 -6.43 4.07
CA LYS A 105 -6.17 -6.60 5.53
C LYS A 105 -6.41 -5.27 6.25
N GLU A 106 -5.81 -4.18 5.76
CA GLU A 106 -6.04 -2.86 6.35
C GLU A 106 -7.50 -2.40 6.23
N TRP A 107 -8.14 -2.67 5.08
CA TRP A 107 -9.56 -2.44 4.88
C TRP A 107 -10.42 -3.27 5.83
N GLU A 108 -10.10 -4.57 5.97
CA GLU A 108 -10.80 -5.51 6.85
C GLU A 108 -10.68 -5.08 8.33
N TRP A 109 -9.48 -4.76 8.80
CA TRP A 109 -9.23 -4.34 10.18
C TRP A 109 -9.92 -3.04 10.57
N ASN A 110 -9.98 -2.09 9.65
CA ASN A 110 -10.65 -0.81 9.87
C ASN A 110 -12.15 -0.84 9.53
N GLN A 111 -12.68 -2.01 9.10
CA GLN A 111 -14.05 -2.21 8.65
C GLN A 111 -14.47 -1.20 7.56
N VAL A 112 -13.56 -0.87 6.64
CA VAL A 112 -13.84 0.07 5.54
C VAL A 112 -13.73 -0.63 4.19
N VAL A 113 -14.82 -0.66 3.44
CA VAL A 113 -14.84 -1.21 2.07
C VAL A 113 -14.96 -0.05 1.07
N PRO A 114 -13.90 0.29 0.31
CA PRO A 114 -13.96 1.40 -0.62
C PRO A 114 -14.85 1.06 -1.83
N THR A 115 -15.59 2.06 -2.32
CA THR A 115 -16.43 1.92 -3.52
C THR A 115 -15.64 2.04 -4.81
N LYS A 116 -14.46 2.69 -4.75
CA LYS A 116 -13.55 2.85 -5.88
C LYS A 116 -12.11 3.00 -5.39
N ILE A 117 -11.17 2.42 -6.16
CA ILE A 117 -9.74 2.53 -5.91
C ILE A 117 -9.13 3.49 -6.92
N PHE A 118 -8.50 4.55 -6.44
CA PHE A 118 -7.64 5.40 -7.22
C PHE A 118 -6.19 5.05 -6.93
N TYR A 119 -5.36 5.00 -7.98
CA TYR A 119 -3.93 4.82 -7.80
C TYR A 119 -3.19 5.94 -8.50
N ILE A 120 -2.15 6.44 -7.85
CA ILE A 120 -1.37 7.52 -8.42
C ILE A 120 -0.42 6.93 -9.45
N ILE A 121 -0.58 7.33 -10.71
CA ILE A 121 0.25 6.89 -11.81
C ILE A 121 1.72 7.19 -11.47
N SER A 122 2.62 6.27 -11.79
CA SER A 122 4.06 6.29 -11.46
C SER A 122 4.43 6.14 -9.98
N LYS A 123 3.48 6.28 -9.04
CA LYS A 123 3.76 6.17 -7.59
C LYS A 123 3.41 4.82 -7.00
N ILE A 124 2.64 3.99 -7.67
CA ILE A 124 2.40 2.60 -7.26
C ILE A 124 2.27 1.67 -8.47
N SER A 125 2.68 0.41 -8.32
CA SER A 125 2.53 -0.61 -9.37
C SER A 125 1.06 -0.84 -9.71
N LYS A 126 0.70 -0.64 -10.99
CA LYS A 126 -0.64 -0.93 -11.52
C LYS A 126 -1.04 -2.39 -11.29
N GLU A 127 -0.08 -3.31 -11.31
CA GLU A 127 -0.36 -4.75 -11.12
C GLU A 127 -0.88 -5.06 -9.70
N CYS A 128 -0.41 -4.34 -8.68
CA CYS A 128 -0.96 -4.46 -7.32
C CYS A 128 -2.43 -4.03 -7.28
N VAL A 129 -2.77 -2.94 -7.96
CA VAL A 129 -4.14 -2.41 -8.01
C VAL A 129 -5.06 -3.30 -8.83
N LYS A 130 -4.56 -3.82 -9.97
CA LYS A 130 -5.28 -4.80 -10.77
C LYS A 130 -5.57 -6.07 -9.98
N LYS A 131 -4.62 -6.54 -9.16
CA LYS A 131 -4.83 -7.68 -8.28
C LYS A 131 -5.89 -7.39 -7.20
N LEU A 132 -5.89 -6.20 -6.61
CA LEU A 132 -6.94 -5.79 -5.67
C LEU A 132 -8.32 -5.85 -6.33
N HIS A 133 -8.46 -5.28 -7.53
CA HIS A 133 -9.71 -5.35 -8.29
C HIS A 133 -10.15 -6.80 -8.56
N GLN A 134 -9.22 -7.68 -8.96
CA GLN A 134 -9.53 -9.10 -9.17
C GLN A 134 -9.99 -9.80 -7.88
N ASP A 135 -9.43 -9.41 -6.73
CA ASP A 135 -9.70 -10.05 -5.44
C ASP A 135 -10.97 -9.51 -4.76
N THR A 136 -11.39 -8.28 -5.07
CA THR A 136 -12.51 -7.60 -4.38
C THR A 136 -13.65 -7.17 -5.30
N GLY A 137 -13.46 -7.16 -6.62
CA GLY A 137 -14.41 -6.60 -7.59
C GLY A 137 -14.47 -5.07 -7.61
N ILE A 138 -13.74 -4.38 -6.72
CA ILE A 138 -13.82 -2.92 -6.59
C ILE A 138 -13.20 -2.26 -7.83
N PRO A 139 -13.90 -1.35 -8.54
CA PRO A 139 -13.37 -0.70 -9.73
C PRO A 139 -12.16 0.17 -9.39
N TYR A 140 -11.21 0.26 -10.32
CA TYR A 140 -10.00 1.06 -10.14
C TYR A 140 -9.73 2.03 -11.28
N GLN A 141 -9.06 3.15 -10.98
CA GLN A 141 -8.70 4.18 -11.94
C GLN A 141 -7.35 4.81 -11.61
N GLY A 142 -6.52 5.00 -12.64
CA GLY A 142 -5.26 5.74 -12.52
C GLY A 142 -5.53 7.24 -12.49
N ILE A 143 -4.88 7.95 -11.56
CA ILE A 143 -5.05 9.39 -11.41
C ILE A 143 -3.70 10.10 -11.43
N LEU A 144 -3.73 11.32 -11.97
CA LEU A 144 -2.73 12.34 -11.70
C LEU A 144 -3.29 13.27 -10.62
N PRO A 145 -2.57 13.56 -9.54
CA PRO A 145 -3.08 14.38 -8.43
C PRO A 145 -3.05 15.87 -8.73
N ILE A 146 -3.73 16.23 -9.79
CA ILE A 146 -3.93 17.58 -10.27
C ILE A 146 -5.33 18.01 -9.83
N LYS A 147 -5.47 19.25 -9.34
CA LYS A 147 -6.72 19.80 -8.80
C LYS A 147 -7.93 19.53 -9.71
N TYR A 148 -7.80 19.82 -11.01
CA TYR A 148 -8.89 19.62 -11.99
C TYR A 148 -9.36 18.15 -12.05
N PHE A 149 -8.41 17.21 -11.96
CA PHE A 149 -8.72 15.79 -11.99
C PHE A 149 -9.44 15.34 -10.72
N LEU A 150 -9.01 15.82 -9.55
CA LEU A 150 -9.67 15.49 -8.27
C LEU A 150 -11.08 16.07 -8.18
N GLN A 151 -11.28 17.30 -8.65
CA GLN A 151 -12.62 17.89 -8.76
C GLN A 151 -13.55 17.07 -9.65
N SER A 152 -13.05 16.59 -10.80
CA SER A 152 -13.89 15.79 -11.70
C SER A 152 -14.28 14.44 -11.10
N LEU A 153 -13.53 13.89 -10.13
CA LEU A 153 -13.88 12.64 -9.44
C LEU A 153 -15.26 12.70 -8.77
N THR A 154 -15.66 13.86 -8.25
CA THR A 154 -17.00 14.08 -7.65
C THR A 154 -18.14 13.77 -8.61
N LYS A 155 -17.94 13.92 -9.92
CA LYS A 155 -18.95 13.57 -10.93
C LYS A 155 -19.16 12.06 -11.07
N TYR A 156 -18.14 11.26 -10.72
CA TYR A 156 -18.11 9.82 -10.98
C TYR A 156 -18.30 8.97 -9.71
N VAL A 157 -18.24 9.58 -8.52
CA VAL A 157 -18.37 8.89 -7.24
C VAL A 157 -19.65 9.37 -6.57
N LYS A 158 -20.70 8.54 -6.64
CA LYS A 158 -22.04 8.93 -6.20
C LYS A 158 -22.19 8.91 -4.67
N LYS A 159 -21.68 7.89 -3.96
CA LYS A 159 -21.64 7.77 -2.48
C LYS A 159 -20.58 6.76 -2.02
N GLY A 160 -20.05 6.94 -0.80
CA GLY A 160 -19.21 5.97 -0.08
C GLY A 160 -17.70 6.27 -0.10
N PRO A 161 -16.91 5.55 0.74
CA PRO A 161 -15.48 5.79 0.88
C PRO A 161 -14.72 5.49 -0.42
N ILE A 162 -13.78 6.35 -0.78
CA ILE A 162 -12.82 6.05 -1.86
C ILE A 162 -11.44 5.75 -1.27
N CYS A 163 -10.68 4.87 -1.93
CA CYS A 163 -9.31 4.57 -1.53
C CYS A 163 -8.33 5.15 -2.54
N ILE A 164 -7.32 5.90 -2.11
CA ILE A 164 -6.23 6.40 -2.93
C ILE A 164 -4.94 5.69 -2.51
N LEU A 165 -4.25 5.08 -3.48
CA LEU A 165 -3.06 4.27 -3.26
C LEU A 165 -1.80 4.95 -3.79
N SER A 166 -0.72 4.87 -3.00
CA SER A 166 0.63 5.29 -3.35
C SER A 166 1.69 4.36 -2.75
N ALA A 167 2.93 4.38 -3.25
CA ALA A 167 4.01 3.66 -2.58
C ALA A 167 4.46 4.37 -1.29
N TYR A 168 4.47 5.71 -1.29
CA TYR A 168 4.92 6.54 -0.16
C TYR A 168 3.88 7.58 0.22
N PRO A 169 3.96 8.17 1.44
CA PRO A 169 3.06 9.23 1.88
C PRO A 169 3.00 10.37 0.86
N LEU A 170 1.81 10.92 0.64
CA LEU A 170 1.64 12.04 -0.27
C LEU A 170 2.16 13.33 0.39
N PRO A 171 2.79 14.24 -0.38
CA PRO A 171 3.13 15.57 0.12
C PRO A 171 1.91 16.28 0.72
N ARG A 172 2.13 17.15 1.72
CA ARG A 172 1.05 17.88 2.40
C ARG A 172 0.15 18.65 1.44
N GLU A 173 0.75 19.26 0.42
CA GLU A 173 0.02 19.96 -0.64
C GLU A 173 -1.02 19.05 -1.30
N TRP A 174 -0.65 17.81 -1.60
CA TRP A 174 -1.52 16.84 -2.26
C TRP A 174 -2.60 16.34 -1.33
N GLN A 175 -2.26 16.10 -0.07
CA GLN A 175 -3.23 15.76 0.96
C GLN A 175 -4.29 16.85 1.11
N ASN A 176 -3.88 18.12 1.15
CA ASN A 176 -4.78 19.28 1.23
C ASN A 176 -5.69 19.39 -0.01
N VAL A 177 -5.15 19.14 -1.21
CA VAL A 177 -5.95 19.15 -2.45
C VAL A 177 -6.98 18.01 -2.44
N ILE A 178 -6.60 16.80 -2.02
CA ILE A 178 -7.52 15.67 -1.89
C ILE A 178 -8.63 16.00 -0.90
N GLU A 179 -8.30 16.56 0.25
CA GLU A 179 -9.27 16.91 1.28
C GLU A 179 -10.32 17.92 0.80
N ARG A 180 -9.87 18.93 0.06
CA ARG A 180 -10.74 20.00 -0.46
C ARG A 180 -11.62 19.58 -1.64
N TYR A 181 -11.16 18.64 -2.48
CA TYR A 181 -11.78 18.41 -3.78
C TYR A 181 -12.23 16.97 -4.04
N ALA A 182 -11.73 15.99 -3.28
CA ALA A 182 -12.11 14.60 -3.48
C ALA A 182 -13.47 14.28 -2.80
N PRO A 183 -14.25 13.34 -3.36
CA PRO A 183 -15.43 12.80 -2.70
C PRO A 183 -15.05 12.21 -1.35
N GLN A 184 -15.78 12.60 -0.30
CA GLN A 184 -15.57 12.11 1.06
C GLN A 184 -16.52 10.94 1.38
N PRO A 185 -16.12 10.00 2.24
CA PRO A 185 -14.84 9.92 2.95
C PRO A 185 -13.68 9.35 2.09
N VAL A 186 -12.44 9.74 2.42
CA VAL A 186 -11.24 9.31 1.68
C VAL A 186 -10.31 8.47 2.56
N ILE A 187 -9.84 7.36 2.01
CA ILE A 187 -8.79 6.53 2.60
C ILE A 187 -7.52 6.69 1.78
N LEU A 188 -6.43 7.13 2.39
CA LEU A 188 -5.11 7.13 1.79
C LEU A 188 -4.33 5.92 2.30
N ILE A 189 -3.83 5.07 1.41
CA ILE A 189 -2.92 3.98 1.80
C ILE A 189 -1.61 4.14 1.06
N SER A 190 -0.55 4.27 1.83
CA SER A 190 0.83 4.19 1.34
C SER A 190 1.43 2.85 1.70
N LEU A 191 2.10 2.20 0.74
CA LEU A 191 2.78 0.93 1.00
C LEU A 191 3.88 1.09 2.05
N PHE A 192 4.62 2.19 2.00
CA PHE A 192 5.75 2.46 2.88
C PHE A 192 5.51 3.72 3.72
N VAL A 193 6.13 3.77 4.90
CA VAL A 193 6.33 5.01 5.67
C VAL A 193 7.37 5.91 4.97
N ASP A 194 7.44 7.19 5.36
CA ASP A 194 8.47 8.09 4.84
C ASP A 194 9.87 7.59 5.27
N PRO A 195 10.84 7.45 4.33
CA PRO A 195 12.19 7.05 4.69
C PRO A 195 12.88 7.99 5.70
N ARG A 196 12.43 9.25 5.82
CA ARG A 196 12.96 10.22 6.79
C ARG A 196 12.44 9.99 8.22
N GLU A 197 11.45 9.13 8.38
CA GLU A 197 10.82 8.79 9.66
C GLU A 197 11.20 7.39 10.15
N GLY A 198 12.17 6.73 9.51
CA GLY A 198 12.67 5.42 9.96
C GLY A 198 13.19 5.46 11.40
N PRO A 199 13.11 4.35 12.15
CA PRO A 199 13.67 4.30 13.50
C PRO A 199 15.15 4.66 13.43
N LYS A 200 15.54 5.67 14.23
CA LYS A 200 16.95 5.95 14.51
C LYS A 200 17.55 4.83 15.34
#